data_AF-A0ABD4QEN9-F1
#
_entry.id   AF-A0ABD4QEN9-F1
#
_cell.length_a   1.000
_cell.length_b   1.000
_cell.length_c   1.000
_cell.angle_alpha   90.00
_cell.angle_beta   90.00
_cell.angle_gamma   90.00
#
_symmetry.space_group_name_H-M   'P 1'
#
loop_
_entity.id
_entity.type
_entity.pdbx_description
1 polymer ?
#
loop_
_entity_poly.entity_id
_entity_poly.type
_entity_poly.pdbx_seq_one_letter_code
_entity_poly.pdbx_strand_id
1 'polypeptide(L)'
;MDVKEAFIPNFISCYFIALGVILGGAIIGGVGAYLSGQPPLSIITSLANRLKIWALVAAIGGTFDAVYSFERGIFEGNTRDIFKQILLIISAMGGAQTGYLIITWLTQEHVSS
;
A
#
# COMPACT_ATOMS: atom_id res chain seq x y z
N MET A 1 3.05 -2.58 -27.37
CA MET A 1 4.53 -2.47 -27.32
C MET A 1 4.97 -3.15 -26.04
N ASP A 2 5.33 -4.42 -26.14
CA ASP A 2 5.78 -5.28 -25.06
C ASP A 2 7.13 -4.81 -24.51
N VAL A 3 7.10 -3.83 -23.61
CA VAL A 3 8.20 -3.67 -22.68
C VAL A 3 8.05 -4.82 -21.69
N LYS A 4 8.89 -5.85 -21.82
CA LYS A 4 9.21 -6.72 -20.69
C LYS A 4 9.74 -5.79 -19.61
N GLU A 5 8.87 -5.23 -18.77
CA GLU A 5 9.33 -4.46 -17.64
C GLU A 5 10.27 -5.37 -16.87
N ALA A 6 11.52 -4.94 -16.74
CA ALA A 6 12.43 -5.63 -15.87
C ALA A 6 11.76 -5.72 -14.50
N PHE A 7 11.87 -6.87 -13.85
CA PHE A 7 11.23 -7.13 -12.58
C PHE A 7 11.52 -6.01 -11.54
N ILE A 8 12.69 -5.38 -11.64
CA ILE A 8 13.16 -4.27 -10.79
C ILE A 8 12.29 -3.00 -10.91
N PRO A 9 12.05 -2.40 -12.10
CA PRO A 9 11.17 -1.24 -12.24
C PRO A 9 9.76 -1.47 -11.68
N ASN A 10 9.16 -2.65 -11.92
CA ASN A 10 7.85 -2.96 -11.37
C ASN A 10 7.90 -3.09 -9.85
N PHE A 11 8.93 -3.74 -9.30
CA PHE A 11 9.17 -3.84 -7.86
C PHE A 11 9.26 -2.47 -7.19
N ILE A 12 10.02 -1.55 -7.78
CA ILE A 12 10.16 -0.17 -7.28
C ILE A 12 8.83 0.58 -7.40
N SER A 13 8.13 0.42 -8.52
CA SER A 13 6.84 1.08 -8.74
C SER A 13 5.80 0.63 -7.72
N CYS A 14 5.68 -0.68 -7.45
CA CYS A 14 4.78 -1.20 -6.42
C CYS A 14 5.06 -0.61 -5.03
N TYR A 15 6.33 -0.43 -4.67
CA TYR A 15 6.73 0.21 -3.41
C TYR A 15 6.21 1.66 -3.33
N PHE A 16 6.52 2.47 -4.34
CA PHE A 16 6.16 3.89 -4.34
C PHE A 16 4.64 4.13 -4.49
N ILE A 17 3.94 3.29 -5.25
CA ILE A 17 2.48 3.36 -5.36
C ILE A 17 1.84 3.09 -4.00
N ALA A 18 2.24 1.99 -3.33
CA ALA A 18 1.69 1.66 -2.01
C ALA A 18 1.99 2.75 -0.97
N LEU A 19 3.22 3.28 -0.96
CA LEU A 19 3.62 4.40 -0.11
C LEU A 19 2.75 5.64 -0.39
N GLY A 20 2.56 6.00 -1.65
CA GLY A 20 1.75 7.14 -2.07
C GLY A 20 0.29 7.02 -1.65
N VAL A 21 -0.30 5.82 -1.75
CA VAL A 21 -1.69 5.56 -1.32
C VAL A 21 -1.84 5.77 0.19
N ILE A 22 -0.89 5.29 1.00
CA ILE A 22 -0.94 5.51 2.45
C ILE A 22 -0.78 6.98 2.79
N LEU A 23 0.25 7.65 2.26
CA LEU A 23 0.50 9.06 2.57
C LEU A 23 -0.65 9.95 2.10
N GLY A 24 -1.06 9.82 0.84
CA GLY A 24 -2.14 10.63 0.27
C GLY A 24 -3.48 10.37 0.94
N GLY A 25 -3.87 9.09 1.09
CA GLY A 25 -5.15 8.73 1.69
C GLY A 25 -5.25 9.13 3.16
N ALA A 26 -4.18 8.95 3.94
CA ALA A 26 -4.17 9.34 5.34
C ALA A 26 -4.17 10.87 5.51
N ILE A 27 -3.33 11.61 4.78
CA ILE A 27 -3.23 13.07 4.90
C ILE A 27 -4.50 13.75 4.40
N ILE A 28 -4.98 13.41 3.19
CA ILE A 28 -6.19 14.03 2.63
C ILE A 28 -7.43 13.61 3.43
N GLY A 29 -7.49 12.35 3.89
CA GLY A 29 -8.57 11.90 4.79
C GLY A 29 -8.55 12.63 6.14
N GLY A 30 -7.37 13.00 6.65
CA GLY A 30 -7.21 13.88 7.81
C GLY A 30 -7.78 15.28 7.60
N VAL A 31 -7.56 15.87 6.42
CA VAL A 31 -8.18 17.16 6.05
C VAL A 31 -9.71 17.02 6.00
N GLY A 32 -10.23 15.93 5.43
CA GLY A 32 -11.67 15.63 5.45
C GLY A 32 -12.24 15.49 6.87
N ALA A 33 -11.49 14.87 7.78
CA ALA A 33 -11.85 14.73 9.19
C ALA A 33 -11.90 16.10 9.90
N TYR A 34 -10.93 16.97 9.62
CA TYR A 34 -10.91 18.35 10.14
C TYR A 34 -12.16 19.14 9.69
N LEU A 35 -12.51 19.06 8.40
CA LEU A 35 -13.72 19.69 7.86
C LEU A 35 -15.02 19.11 8.44
N SER A 36 -14.99 17.86 8.88
CA SER A 36 -16.13 17.18 9.50
C SER A 36 -16.22 17.39 11.02
N GLY A 37 -15.30 18.14 11.63
CA GLY A 37 -15.27 18.39 13.08
C GLY A 37 -14.76 17.21 13.91
N GLN A 38 -14.08 16.23 13.30
CA GLN A 38 -13.47 15.09 13.99
C GLN A 38 -12.00 15.37 14.33
N PRO A 39 -11.43 14.70 15.35
CA PRO A 39 -10.02 14.86 15.71
C PRO A 39 -9.11 14.35 14.57
N PRO A 40 -8.42 15.24 13.82
CA PRO A 40 -7.76 14.86 12.56
C PRO A 40 -6.60 13.89 12.79
N LEU A 41 -5.83 14.05 13.88
CA LEU A 41 -4.67 13.22 14.18
C LEU A 41 -5.02 11.73 14.39
N SER A 42 -6.11 11.46 15.13
CA SER A 42 -6.57 10.07 15.37
C SER A 42 -7.15 9.44 14.10
N ILE A 43 -7.80 10.23 13.25
CA ILE A 43 -8.36 9.74 11.99
C ILE A 43 -7.24 9.44 10.98
N ILE A 44 -6.21 10.28 10.91
CA ILE A 44 -5.03 10.05 10.05
C ILE A 44 -4.37 8.70 10.37
N THR A 45 -4.13 8.38 11.65
CA THR A 45 -3.48 7.12 12.04
C THR A 45 -4.39 5.91 11.79
N SER A 46 -5.68 6.04 12.08
CA SER A 46 -6.69 5.00 11.81
C SER A 46 -6.80 4.72 10.30
N LEU A 47 -6.85 5.75 9.45
CA LEU A 47 -6.85 5.60 8.00
C LEU A 47 -5.58 4.95 7.50
N ALA A 48 -4.41 5.40 7.96
CA ALA A 48 -3.13 4.81 7.56
C ALA A 48 -3.07 3.31 7.87
N ASN A 49 -3.69 2.85 8.96
CA ASN A 49 -3.77 1.42 9.27
C ASN A 49 -4.75 0.66 8.35
N ARG A 50 -5.94 1.23 8.11
CA ARG A 50 -6.97 0.61 7.25
C ARG A 50 -6.58 0.58 5.77
N LEU A 51 -5.81 1.57 5.31
CA LEU A 51 -5.40 1.69 3.91
C LEU A 51 -4.28 0.72 3.51
N LYS A 52 -3.64 -0.01 4.44
CA LYS A 52 -2.55 -0.96 4.13
C LYS A 52 -2.93 -1.99 3.08
N ILE A 53 -4.11 -2.60 3.23
CA ILE A 53 -4.60 -3.61 2.27
C ILE A 53 -4.98 -2.94 0.94
N TRP A 54 -5.59 -1.75 0.99
CA TRP A 54 -5.96 -1.00 -0.20
C TRP A 54 -4.74 -0.50 -0.99
N ALA A 55 -3.66 -0.13 -0.31
CA ALA A 55 -2.38 0.24 -0.91
C ALA A 55 -1.74 -0.95 -1.65
N LEU A 56 -1.85 -2.16 -1.09
CA LEU A 56 -1.42 -3.39 -1.76
C LEU A 56 -2.23 -3.65 -3.03
N VAL A 57 -3.57 -3.56 -2.96
CA VAL A 57 -4.46 -3.73 -4.11
C VAL A 57 -4.14 -2.70 -5.20
N ALA A 58 -3.96 -1.43 -4.83
CA ALA A 58 -3.58 -0.36 -5.74
C ALA A 58 -2.23 -0.59 -6.42
N ALA A 59 -1.24 -1.11 -5.70
CA ALA A 59 0.10 -1.37 -6.22
C ALA A 59 0.16 -2.56 -7.20
N ILE A 60 -0.72 -3.55 -7.05
CA ILE A 60 -0.72 -4.77 -7.89
C ILE A 60 -1.57 -4.61 -9.15
N GLY A 61 -2.61 -3.78 -9.11
CA GLY A 61 -3.49 -3.60 -10.28
C GLY A 61 -4.77 -2.81 -10.05
N GLY A 62 -4.98 -2.25 -8.85
CA GLY A 62 -6.11 -1.37 -8.55
C GLY A 62 -7.43 -2.08 -8.22
N THR A 63 -7.59 -3.36 -8.58
CA THR A 63 -8.82 -4.13 -8.37
C THR A 63 -8.59 -5.40 -7.55
N PHE A 64 -9.64 -5.88 -6.87
CA PHE A 64 -9.63 -7.14 -6.15
C PHE A 64 -9.38 -8.35 -7.08
N ASP A 65 -9.70 -8.23 -8.37
CA ASP A 65 -9.45 -9.27 -9.38
C ASP A 65 -7.96 -9.56 -9.55
N ALA A 66 -7.10 -8.54 -9.38
CA ALA A 66 -5.65 -8.73 -9.42
C ALA A 66 -5.17 -9.67 -8.30
N VAL A 67 -5.81 -9.63 -7.13
CA VAL A 67 -5.52 -10.56 -6.02
C VAL A 67 -6.03 -11.97 -6.32
N TYR A 68 -7.20 -12.12 -6.95
CA TYR A 68 -7.72 -13.44 -7.36
C TYR A 68 -6.87 -14.08 -8.46
N SER A 69 -6.37 -13.29 -9.41
CA SER A 69 -5.44 -13.78 -10.44
C SER A 69 -4.11 -14.25 -9.84
N PHE A 70 -3.65 -13.63 -8.74
CA PHE A 70 -2.52 -14.13 -7.97
C PHE A 70 -2.82 -15.49 -7.32
N GLU A 71 -3.97 -15.63 -6.69
CA GLU A 71 -4.40 -16.89 -6.06
C GLU A 71 -4.50 -18.03 -7.08
N ARG A 72 -5.08 -17.75 -8.27
CA ARG A 72 -5.10 -18.71 -9.38
C ARG A 72 -3.71 -19.02 -9.94
N GLY A 73 -2.84 -18.01 -10.07
CA GLY A 73 -1.46 -18.21 -10.52
C GLY A 73 -0.64 -19.08 -9.58
N ILE A 74 -0.94 -19.05 -8.27
CA ILE A 74 -0.40 -19.99 -7.27
C ILE A 74 -0.91 -21.40 -7.53
N PHE A 75 -2.20 -21.54 -7.80
CA PHE A 75 -2.86 -22.84 -7.99
C PHE A 75 -2.46 -23.54 -9.30
N GLU A 76 -2.16 -22.78 -10.36
CA GLU A 76 -1.75 -23.29 -11.68
C GLU A 76 -0.27 -23.74 -11.75
N GLY A 77 0.52 -23.56 -10.68
CA GLY A 77 1.80 -24.24 -10.50
C GLY A 77 2.99 -23.65 -11.28
N ASN A 78 2.90 -22.42 -11.77
CA ASN A 78 4.03 -21.75 -12.44
C ASN A 78 4.98 -21.09 -11.41
N THR A 79 5.80 -21.92 -10.74
CA THR A 79 6.65 -21.56 -9.58
C THR A 79 7.52 -20.32 -9.79
N ARG A 80 7.98 -20.06 -11.02
CA ARG A 80 8.85 -18.92 -11.34
C ARG A 80 8.10 -17.58 -11.29
N ASP A 81 6.83 -17.56 -11.70
CA ASP A 81 6.04 -16.34 -11.72
C ASP A 81 5.41 -16.04 -10.35
N ILE A 82 5.07 -17.10 -9.58
CA ILE A 82 4.68 -16.98 -8.17
C ILE A 82 5.77 -16.27 -7.35
N PHE A 83 7.03 -16.65 -7.53
CA PHE A 83 8.14 -16.05 -6.78
C PHE A 83 8.27 -14.55 -7.04
N LYS A 84 8.14 -14.11 -8.30
CA LYS A 84 8.14 -12.68 -8.64
C LYS A 84 6.97 -11.98 -7.99
N GLN A 85 5.79 -12.58 -8.01
CA GLN A 85 4.58 -11.94 -7.49
C GLN A 85 4.62 -11.81 -5.97
N ILE A 86 5.17 -12.79 -5.26
CA ILE A 86 5.47 -12.69 -3.82
C ILE A 86 6.44 -11.53 -3.55
N LEU A 87 7.50 -11.39 -4.35
CA LEU A 87 8.43 -10.28 -4.17
C LEU A 87 7.77 -8.91 -4.43
N LEU A 88 6.88 -8.78 -5.41
CA LEU A 88 6.10 -7.56 -5.64
C LEU A 88 5.19 -7.22 -4.44
N ILE A 89 4.52 -8.24 -3.87
CA ILE A 89 3.71 -8.09 -2.65
C ILE A 89 4.57 -7.61 -1.49
N ILE A 90 5.73 -8.22 -1.27
CA ILE A 90 6.67 -7.79 -0.22
C ILE A 90 7.11 -6.35 -0.44
N SER A 91 7.37 -5.95 -1.69
CA SER A 91 7.70 -4.56 -2.03
C SER A 91 6.57 -3.58 -1.67
N ALA A 92 5.35 -3.88 -2.11
CA ALA A 92 4.17 -3.06 -1.83
C ALA A 92 3.87 -2.99 -0.32
N MET A 93 3.99 -4.10 0.39
CA MET A 93 3.88 -4.14 1.84
C MET A 93 4.96 -3.30 2.52
N GLY A 94 6.19 -3.36 2.01
CA GLY A 94 7.28 -2.48 2.46
C GLY A 94 6.93 -1.01 2.30
N GLY A 95 6.42 -0.61 1.13
CA GLY A 95 5.99 0.76 0.85
C GLY A 95 4.85 1.22 1.75
N ALA A 96 3.84 0.37 1.94
CA ALA A 96 2.72 0.66 2.83
C ALA A 96 3.14 0.79 4.30
N GLN A 97 4.05 -0.07 4.77
CA GLN A 97 4.57 -0.03 6.13
C GLN A 97 5.45 1.21 6.36
N THR A 98 6.30 1.58 5.39
CA THR A 98 7.06 2.83 5.44
C THR A 98 6.14 4.04 5.47
N GLY A 99 5.10 4.07 4.62
CA GLY A 99 4.09 5.14 4.63
C GLY A 99 3.38 5.25 5.98
N TYR A 100 2.99 4.12 6.59
CA TYR A 100 2.38 4.10 7.91
C TYR A 100 3.32 4.65 8.98
N LEU A 101 4.59 4.22 9.00
CA LEU A 101 5.60 4.72 9.93
C LEU A 101 5.80 6.24 9.81
N ILE A 102 5.87 6.76 8.58
CA ILE A 102 5.97 8.21 8.32
C ILE A 102 4.76 8.94 8.92
N ILE A 103 3.56 8.41 8.71
CA ILE A 103 2.33 8.99 9.28
C ILE A 103 2.38 8.96 10.80
N THR A 104 2.73 7.83 11.42
CA THR A 104 2.86 7.70 12.88
C THR A 104 3.89 8.67 13.45
N TRP A 105 5.01 8.87 12.75
CA TRP A 105 6.00 9.89 13.09
C TRP A 105 5.42 11.30 12.97
N LEU A 106 4.67 11.59 11.92
CA LEU A 106 4.07 12.91 11.71
C LEU A 106 3.01 13.23 12.78
N THR A 107 2.21 12.25 13.18
CA THR A 107 1.15 12.41 14.18
C THR A 107 1.63 12.29 15.63
N GLN A 108 2.89 11.90 15.86
CA GLN A 108 3.51 11.78 17.19
C GLN A 108 2.67 10.96 18.20
N GLU A 109 1.93 9.95 17.73
CA GLU A 109 1.08 9.10 18.59
C GLU A 109 1.87 8.39 19.71
N HIS A 110 3.19 8.28 19.57
CA HIS A 110 4.09 7.68 20.57
C HIS A 110 4.58 8.63 21.67
N VAL A 111 4.31 9.94 21.60
CA VAL A 111 4.80 10.92 22.60
C VAL A 111 3.80 11.15 23.75
N SER A 112 2.60 10.57 23.64
CA SER A 112 1.50 10.82 24.60
C SER A 112 1.28 9.70 25.61
N SER A 113 2.30 8.89 25.94
CA SER A 113 2.21 7.88 26.99
C SER A 113 3.07 8.21 28.20
#